data_AF-A0AAD3YF07-F1
#
_entry.id   AF-A0AAD3YF07-F1
#
_cell.length_a   1.000
_cell.length_b   1.000
_cell.length_c   1.000
_cell.angle_alpha   90.00
_cell.angle_beta   90.00
_cell.angle_gamma   90.00
#
_symmetry.space_group_name_H-M   'P 1'
#
loop_
_entity.id
_entity.type
_entity.pdbx_description
1 polymer ?
#
loop_
_entity_poly.entity_id
_entity_poly.type
_entity_poly.pdbx_seq_one_letter_code
_entity_poly.pdbx_strand_id
1 'polypeptide(L)'
;MVQASSQKNLWVAASDGDIERVRSLIAAGATPNDRDAYSYTPMHAAASYAHLELLDYLVSVGGDVNLPDDDGDTPLFTCESVDAAQWLVEHGAQVGHRNAEGVTAAASLEEDHPAVAAYLRSLTGDSGPEATEEGVSQHAMDAYASRQTNDLLAQTQAIMAQAERDGSDPDAALREVVGRAVREGFSFGAGQGGAEEEGGAKRSRQE
;
A
#
# COMPACT_ATOMS: atom_id res chain seq x y z
N MET A 1 20.81 20.77 -22.95
CA MET A 1 20.87 20.53 -21.49
C MET A 1 20.23 21.71 -20.73
N VAL A 2 18.94 21.99 -20.89
CA VAL A 2 18.27 23.17 -20.24
C VAL A 2 17.13 22.76 -19.29
N GLN A 3 16.74 21.49 -19.22
CA GLN A 3 15.48 21.10 -18.58
C GLN A 3 15.58 20.86 -17.06
N ALA A 4 16.75 20.54 -16.51
CA ALA A 4 16.89 20.21 -15.08
C ALA A 4 16.77 21.42 -14.13
N SER A 5 17.05 22.64 -14.60
CA SER A 5 16.91 23.85 -13.78
C SER A 5 15.49 24.41 -13.80
N SER A 6 14.70 24.10 -14.83
CA SER A 6 13.35 24.66 -15.01
C SER A 6 12.30 23.91 -14.20
N GLN A 7 12.45 22.59 -14.02
CA GLN A 7 11.49 21.74 -13.31
C GLN A 7 11.50 22.04 -11.80
N LYS A 8 12.69 22.14 -11.20
CA LYS A 8 12.85 22.55 -9.80
C LYS A 8 12.28 23.94 -9.51
N ASN A 9 12.25 24.82 -10.51
CA ASN A 9 11.67 26.16 -10.36
C ASN A 9 10.15 26.15 -10.29
N LEU A 10 9.46 25.19 -10.92
CA LEU A 10 7.99 25.16 -10.95
C LEU A 10 7.41 24.68 -9.62
N TRP A 11 7.99 23.61 -9.05
CA TRP A 11 7.60 23.13 -7.72
C TRP A 11 7.82 24.21 -6.65
N VAL A 12 8.98 24.88 -6.66
CA VAL A 12 9.27 25.97 -5.70
C VAL A 12 8.29 27.12 -5.84
N ALA A 13 8.00 27.54 -7.08
CA ALA A 13 6.99 28.58 -7.32
C ALA A 13 5.59 28.16 -6.82
N ALA A 14 5.27 26.87 -6.94
CA ALA A 14 4.02 26.32 -6.42
C ALA A 14 3.98 26.25 -4.89
N SER A 15 5.09 25.91 -4.23
CA SER A 15 5.18 25.93 -2.77
C SER A 15 5.03 27.33 -2.19
N ASP A 16 5.60 28.34 -2.85
CA ASP A 16 5.45 29.75 -2.46
C ASP A 16 4.04 30.30 -2.74
N GLY A 17 3.21 29.59 -3.51
CA GLY A 17 1.90 30.08 -3.97
C GLY A 17 2.00 31.19 -5.01
N ASP A 18 3.16 31.36 -5.66
CA ASP A 18 3.41 32.40 -6.65
C ASP A 18 2.79 32.00 -8.01
N ILE A 19 1.48 32.23 -8.12
CA ILE A 19 0.68 31.91 -9.31
C ILE A 19 1.25 32.60 -10.56
N GLU A 20 1.71 33.85 -10.46
CA GLU A 20 2.23 34.59 -11.61
C GLU A 20 3.53 33.98 -12.14
N ARG A 21 4.39 33.51 -11.23
CA ARG A 21 5.60 32.76 -11.58
C ARG A 21 5.26 31.39 -12.17
N VAL A 22 4.29 30.68 -11.61
CA VAL A 22 3.80 29.40 -12.17
C VAL A 22 3.23 29.60 -13.59
N ARG A 23 2.38 30.62 -13.80
CA ARG A 23 1.85 31.00 -15.12
C ARG A 23 2.97 31.25 -16.13
N SER A 24 3.96 32.05 -15.72
CA SER A 24 5.11 32.39 -16.57
C SER A 24 5.95 31.16 -16.94
N LEU A 25 6.17 30.24 -16.00
CA LEU A 25 6.92 29.01 -16.23
C LEU A 25 6.17 28.05 -17.17
N ILE A 26 4.86 27.89 -16.99
CA ILE A 26 4.03 27.07 -17.90
C ILE A 26 4.01 27.69 -19.31
N ALA A 27 3.88 29.02 -19.41
CA ALA A 27 3.97 29.71 -20.70
C ALA A 27 5.36 29.58 -21.36
N ALA A 28 6.42 29.41 -20.56
CA ALA A 28 7.78 29.16 -21.04
C ALA A 28 8.02 27.68 -21.46
N GLY A 29 7.03 26.80 -21.31
CA GLY A 29 7.06 25.41 -21.76
C GLY A 29 7.20 24.38 -20.65
N ALA A 30 7.11 24.76 -19.37
CA ALA A 30 6.94 23.80 -18.27
C ALA A 30 5.54 23.17 -18.33
N THR A 31 5.40 21.94 -17.82
CA THR A 31 4.11 21.26 -17.76
C THR A 31 3.56 21.28 -16.33
N PRO A 32 2.23 21.36 -16.14
CA PRO A 32 1.63 21.32 -14.80
C PRO A 32 1.86 20.00 -14.06
N ASN A 33 2.28 18.96 -14.80
CA ASN A 33 2.57 17.62 -14.30
C ASN A 33 4.08 17.35 -14.22
N ASP A 34 4.91 18.38 -14.36
CA ASP A 34 6.35 18.24 -14.22
C ASP A 34 6.68 17.71 -12.83
N ARG A 35 7.58 16.74 -12.79
CA ARG A 35 8.02 16.07 -11.57
C ARG A 35 9.38 16.61 -11.16
N ASP A 36 9.56 16.92 -9.88
CA ASP A 36 10.90 17.20 -9.33
C ASP A 36 11.68 15.88 -9.10
N ALA A 37 12.86 15.97 -8.50
CA ALA A 37 13.75 14.82 -8.25
C ALA A 37 13.17 13.71 -7.37
N TYR A 38 12.08 13.96 -6.65
CA TYR A 38 11.33 13.00 -5.82
C TYR A 38 9.95 12.68 -6.41
N SER A 39 9.77 12.94 -7.69
CA SER A 39 8.48 12.79 -8.38
C SER A 39 7.32 13.66 -7.87
N TYR A 40 7.58 14.62 -6.98
CA TYR A 40 6.59 15.63 -6.59
C TYR A 40 6.18 16.50 -7.77
N THR A 41 4.87 16.69 -7.90
CA THR A 41 4.27 17.62 -8.87
C THR A 41 3.96 18.97 -8.22
N PRO A 42 3.78 20.05 -9.01
CA PRO A 42 3.29 21.34 -8.52
C PRO A 42 1.98 21.22 -7.71
N MET A 43 1.18 20.21 -8.02
CA MET A 43 -0.07 19.95 -7.32
C MET A 43 0.14 19.43 -5.89
N HIS A 44 1.18 18.64 -5.63
CA HIS A 44 1.56 18.25 -4.26
C HIS A 44 1.89 19.49 -3.42
N ALA A 45 2.71 20.39 -3.97
CA ALA A 45 3.09 21.63 -3.29
C ALA A 45 1.85 22.52 -3.03
N ALA A 46 1.03 22.75 -4.05
CA ALA A 46 -0.18 23.56 -3.91
C ALA A 46 -1.19 22.96 -2.91
N ALA A 47 -1.29 21.64 -2.84
CA ALA A 47 -2.14 20.94 -1.87
C ALA A 47 -1.61 21.04 -0.44
N SER A 48 -0.28 20.93 -0.24
CA SER A 48 0.36 21.07 1.08
C SER A 48 0.08 22.42 1.70
N TYR A 49 0.30 23.49 0.94
CA TYR A 49 0.13 24.85 1.43
C TYR A 49 -1.28 25.42 1.25
N ALA A 50 -2.24 24.59 0.81
CA ALA A 50 -3.63 24.97 0.57
C ALA A 50 -3.82 26.18 -0.38
N HIS A 51 -2.98 26.27 -1.42
CA HIS A 51 -3.06 27.32 -2.45
C HIS A 51 -4.18 27.01 -3.44
N LEU A 52 -5.44 27.19 -3.04
CA LEU A 52 -6.62 26.83 -3.84
C LEU A 52 -6.67 27.49 -5.22
N GLU A 53 -6.31 28.78 -5.31
CA GLU A 53 -6.25 29.49 -6.60
C GLU A 53 -5.18 28.90 -7.54
N LEU A 54 -4.10 28.37 -6.99
CA LEU A 54 -3.07 27.70 -7.77
C LEU A 54 -3.53 26.31 -8.22
N LEU A 55 -4.23 25.56 -7.35
CA LEU A 55 -4.83 24.27 -7.70
C LEU A 55 -5.82 24.41 -8.87
N ASP A 56 -6.68 25.42 -8.83
CA ASP A 56 -7.63 25.74 -9.91
C ASP A 56 -6.89 26.03 -11.22
N TYR A 57 -5.86 26.86 -11.16
CA TYR A 57 -5.05 27.13 -12.34
C TYR A 57 -4.38 25.87 -12.89
N LEU A 58 -3.74 25.05 -12.04
CA LEU A 58 -3.06 23.83 -12.45
C LEU A 58 -4.02 22.85 -13.15
N VAL A 59 -5.21 22.63 -12.61
CA VAL A 59 -6.23 21.78 -13.27
C VAL A 59 -6.72 22.41 -14.58
N SER A 60 -6.91 23.73 -14.63
CA SER A 60 -7.35 24.43 -15.85
C SER A 60 -6.39 24.25 -17.04
N VAL A 61 -5.09 24.06 -16.76
CA VAL A 61 -4.04 23.82 -17.77
C VAL A 61 -3.74 22.33 -17.99
N GLY A 62 -4.55 21.43 -17.43
CA GLY A 62 -4.41 19.98 -17.62
C GLY A 62 -3.54 19.26 -16.58
N GLY A 63 -3.40 19.84 -15.39
CA GLY A 63 -2.82 19.18 -14.23
C GLY A 63 -3.63 17.98 -13.77
N ASP A 64 -2.96 16.90 -13.42
CA ASP A 64 -3.59 15.66 -12.96
C ASP A 64 -3.51 15.55 -11.42
N VAL A 65 -4.69 15.46 -10.81
CA VAL A 65 -4.93 15.39 -9.36
C VAL A 65 -4.56 14.06 -8.72
N ASN A 66 -4.27 13.03 -9.52
CA ASN A 66 -4.00 11.68 -9.05
C ASN A 66 -2.57 11.21 -9.37
N LEU A 67 -1.68 12.10 -9.81
CA LEU A 67 -0.30 11.70 -10.10
C LEU A 67 0.42 11.35 -8.80
N PRO A 68 0.92 10.11 -8.65
CA PRO A 68 1.73 9.76 -7.51
C PRO A 68 3.16 10.28 -7.65
N ASP A 69 3.80 10.50 -6.51
CA ASP A 69 5.24 10.67 -6.34
C ASP A 69 5.99 9.31 -6.28
N ASP A 70 7.25 9.31 -5.85
CA ASP A 70 8.08 8.10 -5.80
C ASP A 70 7.65 7.12 -4.69
N ASP A 71 7.02 7.62 -3.62
CA ASP A 71 6.48 6.84 -2.51
C ASP A 71 5.04 6.37 -2.79
N GLY A 72 4.48 6.75 -3.95
CA GLY A 72 3.13 6.42 -4.34
C GLY A 72 2.08 7.35 -3.73
N ASP A 73 2.51 8.43 -3.08
CA ASP A 73 1.64 9.43 -2.48
C ASP A 73 1.09 10.33 -3.58
N THR A 74 -0.22 10.57 -3.54
CA THR A 74 -0.89 11.53 -4.44
C THR A 74 -0.98 12.89 -3.76
N PRO A 75 -1.35 13.98 -4.46
CA PRO A 75 -1.52 15.31 -3.84
C PRO A 75 -2.46 15.32 -2.63
N LEU A 76 -3.36 14.33 -2.51
CA LEU A 76 -4.25 14.18 -1.36
C LEU A 76 -3.50 13.79 -0.07
N PHE A 77 -2.38 13.07 -0.18
CA PHE A 77 -1.54 12.65 0.96
C PHE A 77 -0.76 13.83 1.56
N THR A 78 -0.51 14.88 0.78
CA THR A 78 0.24 16.05 1.24
C THR A 78 -0.66 17.16 1.79
N CYS A 79 -1.99 16.97 1.86
CA CYS A 79 -2.91 18.03 2.28
C CYS A 79 -2.79 18.37 3.76
N GLU A 80 -2.46 19.62 4.08
CA GLU A 80 -2.42 20.10 5.47
C GLU A 80 -3.76 20.72 5.92
N SER A 81 -4.62 21.11 4.96
CA SER A 81 -5.93 21.74 5.20
C SER A 81 -7.10 20.93 4.66
N VAL A 82 -8.22 20.98 5.38
CA VAL A 82 -9.49 20.35 4.95
C VAL A 82 -10.00 21.01 3.67
N ASP A 83 -9.78 22.31 3.48
CA ASP A 83 -10.23 23.02 2.28
C ASP A 83 -9.51 22.49 1.02
N ALA A 84 -8.20 22.24 1.11
CA ALA A 84 -7.41 21.68 0.02
C ALA A 84 -7.84 20.24 -0.29
N ALA A 85 -8.08 19.43 0.74
CA ALA A 85 -8.59 18.08 0.58
C ALA A 85 -10.00 18.05 -0.02
N GLN A 86 -10.90 18.94 0.43
CA GLN A 86 -12.24 19.12 -0.15
C GLN A 86 -12.14 19.45 -1.64
N TRP A 87 -11.32 20.44 -1.96
CA TRP A 87 -11.11 20.88 -3.34
C TRP A 87 -10.61 19.72 -4.22
N LEU A 88 -9.60 18.97 -3.78
CA LEU A 88 -9.08 17.82 -4.55
C LEU A 88 -10.14 16.74 -4.76
N VAL A 89 -10.92 16.41 -3.73
CA VAL A 89 -12.00 15.43 -3.83
C VAL A 89 -13.07 15.88 -4.82
N GLU A 90 -13.47 17.15 -4.80
CA GLU A 90 -14.41 17.72 -5.75
C GLU A 90 -13.91 17.63 -7.20
N HIS A 91 -12.60 17.67 -7.40
CA HIS A 91 -11.95 17.58 -8.71
C HIS A 91 -11.53 16.15 -9.09
N GLY A 92 -12.01 15.13 -8.36
CA GLY A 92 -11.84 13.72 -8.73
C GLY A 92 -10.59 13.05 -8.16
N ALA A 93 -10.04 13.55 -7.06
CA ALA A 93 -8.98 12.85 -6.34
C ALA A 93 -9.47 11.52 -5.75
N GLN A 94 -8.65 10.48 -5.87
CA GLN A 94 -8.97 9.13 -5.41
C GLN A 94 -8.71 8.99 -3.90
N VAL A 95 -9.75 9.20 -3.09
CA VAL A 95 -9.64 9.11 -1.61
C VAL A 95 -9.21 7.72 -1.11
N GLY A 96 -9.58 6.67 -1.84
CA GLY A 96 -9.22 5.28 -1.53
C GLY A 96 -7.87 4.83 -2.09
N HIS A 97 -7.10 5.72 -2.73
CA HIS A 97 -5.77 5.38 -3.23
C HIS A 97 -4.85 4.94 -2.09
N ARG A 98 -4.02 3.93 -2.38
CA ARG A 98 -3.01 3.41 -1.45
C ARG A 98 -1.63 3.67 -2.03
N ASN A 99 -0.76 4.25 -1.21
CA ASN A 99 0.64 4.50 -1.58
C ASN A 99 1.45 3.19 -1.63
N ALA A 100 2.76 3.27 -1.85
CA ALA A 100 3.63 2.10 -1.96
C ALA A 100 3.66 1.24 -0.67
N GLU A 101 3.38 1.84 0.49
CA GLU A 101 3.26 1.16 1.78
C GLU A 101 1.87 0.54 2.00
N GLY A 102 0.93 0.74 1.08
CA GLY A 102 -0.44 0.24 1.19
C GLY A 102 -1.32 1.10 2.09
N VAL A 103 -0.87 2.30 2.47
CA VAL A 103 -1.57 3.21 3.38
C VAL A 103 -2.43 4.21 2.58
N THR A 104 -3.59 4.59 3.11
CA THR A 104 -4.45 5.62 2.50
C THR A 104 -4.09 7.01 3.00
N ALA A 105 -4.43 8.06 2.23
CA ALA A 105 -4.17 9.45 2.64
C ALA A 105 -4.74 9.76 4.03
N ALA A 106 -5.92 9.21 4.35
CA ALA A 106 -6.56 9.41 5.64
C ALA A 106 -5.80 8.78 6.81
N ALA A 107 -5.13 7.64 6.60
CA ALA A 107 -4.33 6.98 7.62
C ALA A 107 -2.96 7.67 7.78
N SER A 108 -2.33 8.08 6.67
CA SER A 108 -1.05 8.80 6.71
C SER A 108 -1.17 10.15 7.42
N LEU A 109 -2.27 10.89 7.16
CA LEU A 109 -2.51 12.20 7.75
C LEU A 109 -3.11 12.15 9.16
N GLU A 110 -3.33 10.96 9.74
CA GLU A 110 -3.95 10.85 11.06
C GLU A 110 -3.08 11.44 12.18
N GLU A 111 -1.77 11.28 12.09
CA GLU A 111 -0.83 11.78 13.09
C GLU A 111 -0.60 13.28 12.96
N ASP A 112 -0.38 13.78 11.74
CA ASP A 112 -0.03 15.18 11.48
C ASP A 112 -1.26 16.09 11.31
N HIS A 113 -2.30 15.63 10.61
CA HIS A 113 -3.46 16.44 10.20
C HIS A 113 -4.81 15.73 10.46
N PRO A 114 -5.19 15.52 11.74
CA PRO A 114 -6.34 14.70 12.12
C PRO A 114 -7.68 15.22 11.57
N ALA A 115 -7.80 16.54 11.33
CA ALA A 115 -9.00 17.13 10.73
C ALA A 115 -9.18 16.71 9.26
N VAL A 116 -8.09 16.65 8.48
CA VAL A 116 -8.11 16.18 7.09
C VAL A 116 -8.41 14.69 7.05
N ALA A 117 -7.73 13.91 7.89
CA ALA A 117 -7.97 12.48 8.03
C ALA A 117 -9.43 12.13 8.38
N ALA A 118 -10.04 12.90 9.30
CA ALA A 118 -11.44 12.73 9.66
C ALA A 118 -12.38 13.05 8.48
N TYR A 119 -12.10 14.11 7.73
CA TYR A 119 -12.85 14.44 6.51
C TYR A 119 -12.77 13.32 5.47
N LEU A 120 -11.57 12.84 5.15
CA LEU A 120 -11.38 11.76 4.17
C LEU A 120 -12.08 10.46 4.61
N ARG A 121 -12.00 10.09 5.90
CA ARG A 121 -12.75 8.93 6.45
C ARG A 121 -14.26 9.09 6.35
N SER A 122 -14.76 10.30 6.55
CA SER A 122 -16.20 10.57 6.41
C SER A 122 -16.71 10.30 4.99
N LEU A 123 -15.83 10.43 3.99
CA LEU A 123 -16.15 10.18 2.58
C LEU A 123 -15.99 8.72 2.17
N THR A 124 -14.98 8.02 2.68
CA THR A 124 -14.74 6.62 2.32
C THR A 124 -15.75 5.67 2.96
N GLY A 125 -16.51 6.13 3.98
CA GLY A 125 -17.43 5.29 4.74
C GLY A 125 -16.72 4.13 5.46
N ASP A 126 -15.39 4.19 5.49
CA ASP A 126 -14.53 3.13 6.00
C ASP A 126 -14.50 3.22 7.51
N SER A 127 -14.92 2.13 8.12
CA SER A 127 -15.15 2.01 9.55
C SER A 127 -13.81 1.81 10.25
N GLY A 128 -13.07 2.90 10.44
CA GLY A 128 -11.78 2.85 11.14
C GLY A 128 -10.71 2.05 10.39
N PRO A 129 -9.50 1.92 10.96
CA PRO A 129 -8.42 1.18 10.33
C PRO A 129 -8.70 -0.32 10.39
N GLU A 130 -9.54 -0.85 9.50
CA GLU A 130 -9.64 -2.28 9.21
C GLU A 130 -8.63 -2.66 8.12
N ALA A 131 -7.34 -2.48 8.44
CA ALA A 131 -6.18 -3.18 7.88
C ALA A 131 -4.89 -2.44 8.29
N THR A 132 -4.64 -2.32 9.59
CA THR A 132 -3.26 -2.50 10.07
C THR A 132 -3.12 -3.96 10.48
N GLU A 133 -3.03 -4.86 9.49
CA GLU A 133 -2.11 -6.00 9.63
C GLU A 133 -0.76 -5.42 9.21
N GLU A 134 -0.11 -4.71 10.13
CA GLU A 134 0.95 -5.27 10.95
C GLU A 134 2.21 -5.45 10.12
N GLY A 135 3.17 -4.54 10.34
CA GLY A 135 4.57 -4.92 10.25
C GLY A 135 4.74 -6.28 10.90
N VAL A 136 5.49 -7.15 10.23
CA VAL A 136 5.82 -8.53 10.59
C VAL A 136 6.25 -8.61 12.06
N SER A 137 5.26 -8.69 12.95
CA SER A 137 5.41 -8.81 14.38
C SER A 137 5.09 -10.24 14.72
N GLN A 138 5.92 -10.82 15.59
CA GLN A 138 5.92 -12.19 16.10
C GLN A 138 4.53 -12.78 16.45
N HIS A 139 3.50 -11.94 16.62
CA HIS A 139 2.11 -12.29 16.91
C HIS A 139 1.35 -12.93 15.72
N ALA A 140 1.65 -12.56 14.47
CA ALA A 140 1.01 -13.16 13.29
C ALA A 140 1.38 -14.64 13.12
N MET A 141 2.59 -15.03 13.53
CA MET A 141 3.01 -16.44 13.59
C MET A 141 2.27 -17.21 14.68
N ASP A 142 2.02 -16.59 15.85
CA ASP A 142 1.27 -17.19 16.96
C ASP A 142 -0.23 -17.33 16.62
N ALA A 143 -0.81 -16.34 15.93
CA ALA A 143 -2.19 -16.38 15.46
C ALA A 143 -2.40 -17.41 14.33
N TYR A 144 -1.43 -17.56 13.43
CA TYR A 144 -1.47 -18.59 12.38
C TYR A 144 -1.35 -20.00 12.96
N ALA A 145 -0.40 -20.23 13.87
CA ALA A 145 -0.29 -21.49 14.61
C ALA A 145 -1.56 -21.79 15.41
N SER A 146 -2.17 -20.75 16.01
CA SER A 146 -3.41 -20.88 16.78
C SER A 146 -4.64 -21.16 15.92
N ARG A 147 -4.79 -20.55 14.74
CA ARG A 147 -5.90 -20.85 13.82
C ARG A 147 -5.80 -22.26 13.26
N GLN A 148 -4.60 -22.70 12.87
CA GLN A 148 -4.38 -24.06 12.37
C GLN A 148 -4.64 -25.11 13.47
N THR A 149 -4.23 -24.83 14.71
CA THR A 149 -4.46 -25.73 15.85
C THR A 149 -5.93 -25.74 16.27
N ASN A 150 -6.62 -24.59 16.25
CA ASN A 150 -8.04 -24.50 16.59
C ASN A 150 -8.93 -25.18 15.55
N ASP A 151 -8.62 -25.04 14.25
CA ASP A 151 -9.37 -25.71 13.18
C ASP A 151 -9.17 -27.23 13.23
N LEU A 152 -7.94 -27.69 13.45
CA LEU A 152 -7.64 -29.10 13.67
C LEU A 152 -8.40 -29.65 14.88
N LEU A 153 -8.42 -28.92 16.00
CA LEU A 153 -9.14 -29.32 17.21
C LEU A 153 -10.66 -29.36 16.98
N ALA A 154 -11.22 -28.40 16.25
CA ALA A 154 -12.64 -28.38 15.89
C ALA A 154 -13.03 -29.57 14.99
N GLN A 155 -12.21 -29.90 13.99
CA GLN A 155 -12.42 -31.08 13.15
C GLN A 155 -12.33 -32.38 13.94
N THR A 156 -11.36 -32.48 14.86
CA THR A 156 -11.19 -33.62 15.76
C THR A 156 -12.41 -33.81 16.65
N GLN A 157 -12.92 -32.72 17.24
CA GLN A 157 -14.13 -32.74 18.08
C GLN A 157 -15.38 -33.14 17.30
N ALA A 158 -15.54 -32.66 16.06
CA ALA A 158 -16.66 -33.04 15.21
C ALA A 158 -16.65 -34.54 14.86
N ILE A 159 -15.47 -35.11 14.58
CA ILE A 159 -15.31 -36.55 14.31
C ILE A 159 -15.68 -37.38 15.54
N MET A 160 -15.17 -37.00 16.72
CA MET A 160 -15.49 -37.69 17.98
C MET A 160 -16.99 -37.64 18.27
N ALA A 161 -17.63 -36.48 18.12
CA ALA A 161 -19.06 -36.32 18.34
C ALA A 161 -19.91 -37.13 17.33
N GLN A 162 -19.44 -37.32 16.10
CA GLN A 162 -20.13 -38.13 15.09
C GLN A 162 -19.96 -39.63 15.37
N ALA A 163 -18.76 -40.05 15.75
CA ALA A 163 -18.46 -41.43 16.16
C ALA A 163 -19.31 -41.87 17.36
N GLU A 164 -19.53 -40.98 18.34
CA GLU A 164 -20.42 -41.22 19.48
C GLU A 164 -21.89 -41.39 19.07
N ARG A 165 -22.35 -40.71 18.00
CA ARG A 165 -23.72 -40.82 17.49
C ARG A 165 -23.95 -42.10 16.70
N ASP A 166 -22.99 -42.49 15.88
CA ASP A 166 -23.14 -43.62 14.96
C ASP A 166 -22.50 -44.91 15.47
N GLY A 167 -21.86 -44.89 16.65
CA GLY A 167 -21.12 -46.03 17.23
C GLY A 167 -19.93 -46.50 16.38
N SER A 168 -19.42 -45.63 15.51
CA SER A 168 -18.35 -45.92 14.56
C SER A 168 -16.98 -45.61 15.16
N ASP A 169 -15.92 -46.29 14.71
CA ASP A 169 -14.56 -46.08 15.23
C ASP A 169 -13.95 -44.77 14.68
N PRO A 170 -13.55 -43.82 15.54
CA PRO A 170 -13.02 -42.52 15.09
C PRO A 170 -11.55 -42.57 14.64
N ASP A 171 -10.81 -43.65 14.93
CA ASP A 171 -9.34 -43.70 14.79
C ASP A 171 -8.90 -43.50 13.33
N ALA A 172 -9.61 -44.12 12.39
CA ALA A 172 -9.35 -43.97 10.96
C ALA A 172 -9.53 -42.52 10.46
N ALA A 173 -10.60 -41.85 10.90
CA ALA A 173 -10.93 -40.48 10.49
C ALA A 173 -10.00 -39.45 11.14
N LEU A 174 -9.63 -39.65 12.40
CA LEU A 174 -8.66 -38.80 13.09
C LEU A 174 -7.27 -38.88 12.45
N ARG A 175 -6.84 -40.08 12.05
CA ARG A 175 -5.55 -40.30 11.38
C ARG A 175 -5.48 -39.59 10.02
N GLU A 176 -6.59 -39.53 9.31
CA GLU A 176 -6.69 -38.82 8.03
C GLU A 176 -6.57 -37.29 8.21
N VAL A 177 -7.30 -36.72 9.16
CA VAL A 177 -7.28 -35.28 9.46
C VAL A 177 -5.89 -34.81 9.91
N VAL A 178 -5.26 -35.55 10.81
CA VAL A 178 -3.88 -35.26 11.26
C VAL A 178 -2.89 -35.41 10.09
N GLY A 179 -3.06 -36.45 9.26
CA GLY A 179 -2.21 -36.67 8.08
C GLY A 179 -2.31 -35.55 7.03
N ARG A 180 -3.49 -34.96 6.87
CA ARG A 180 -3.73 -33.81 5.99
C ARG A 180 -3.05 -32.55 6.54
N ALA A 181 -3.24 -32.25 7.82
CA ALA A 181 -2.65 -31.08 8.47
C ALA A 181 -1.11 -31.09 8.40
N VAL A 182 -0.49 -32.26 8.57
CA VAL A 182 0.98 -32.43 8.46
C VAL A 182 1.46 -32.22 7.01
N ARG A 183 0.70 -32.68 6.01
CA ARG A 183 1.05 -32.52 4.59
C ARG A 183 0.94 -31.06 4.14
N GLU A 184 -0.10 -30.36 4.59
CA GLU A 184 -0.35 -28.96 4.28
C GLU A 184 0.68 -28.05 4.99
N GLY A 185 1.14 -28.40 6.19
CA GLY A 185 2.19 -27.67 6.91
C GLY A 185 3.59 -27.76 6.28
N PHE A 186 3.88 -28.77 5.45
CA PHE A 186 5.20 -28.96 4.80
C PHE A 186 5.35 -28.23 3.45
N SER A 187 4.30 -27.56 2.95
CA SER A 187 4.28 -27.00 1.59
C SER A 187 4.84 -25.58 1.44
N PHE A 188 5.23 -24.88 2.52
CA PHE A 188 5.63 -23.45 2.43
C PHE A 188 7.16 -23.23 2.36
N GLY A 189 7.96 -24.29 2.33
CA GLY A 189 9.44 -24.21 2.30
C GLY A 189 10.10 -24.45 0.93
N ALA A 190 9.37 -24.44 -0.18
CA ALA A 190 9.93 -24.70 -1.52
C ALA A 190 9.67 -23.53 -2.49
N GLY A 191 10.12 -22.34 -2.09
CA GLY A 191 10.41 -21.24 -3.01
C GLY A 191 11.81 -21.43 -3.62
N GLN A 192 11.85 -21.44 -4.95
CA GLN A 192 12.99 -21.21 -5.85
C GLN A 192 14.35 -20.91 -5.20
N GLY A 193 15.31 -21.81 -5.41
CA GLY A 193 16.74 -21.55 -5.28
C GLY A 193 17.48 -22.52 -6.19
N GLY A 194 17.96 -22.04 -7.33
CA GLY A 194 18.77 -22.84 -8.24
C GLY A 194 20.01 -23.38 -7.54
N ALA A 195 20.21 -24.69 -7.61
CA ALA A 195 21.45 -25.33 -7.19
C ALA A 195 22.16 -25.84 -8.44
N GLU A 196 23.10 -25.01 -8.87
CA GLU A 196 24.36 -25.31 -9.52
C GLU A 196 24.69 -26.81 -9.70
N GLU A 197 24.96 -27.16 -10.96
CA GLU A 197 25.68 -28.37 -11.32
C GLU A 197 27.10 -28.33 -10.71
N GLU A 198 27.33 -29.06 -9.61
CA GLU A 198 28.66 -29.57 -9.26
C GLU A 198 28.67 -31.11 -9.28
N GLY A 199 28.87 -31.66 -10.48
CA GLY A 199 29.25 -33.05 -10.69
C GLY A 199 30.76 -33.25 -10.62
N GLY A 200 31.33 -33.15 -9.42
CA GLY A 200 32.74 -33.39 -9.14
C GLY A 200 33.18 -34.85 -9.38
N ALA A 201 34.25 -34.97 -10.18
CA ALA A 201 35.28 -36.01 -10.22
C ALA A 201 35.07 -37.32 -9.43
N LYS A 202 35.06 -38.45 -10.15
CA LYS A 202 35.58 -39.73 -9.65
C LYS A 202 36.85 -40.10 -10.40
N ARG A 203 38.00 -39.93 -9.75
CA ARG A 203 39.19 -40.75 -10.02
C ARG A 203 39.03 -42.07 -9.27
N SER A 204 39.16 -43.20 -9.98
CA SER A 204 39.77 -44.45 -9.49
C SER A 204 39.85 -45.48 -10.61
N ARG A 205 41.05 -45.57 -11.21
CA ARG A 205 41.95 -46.74 -11.32
C ARG A 205 41.34 -48.16 -11.33
N GLN A 206 42.00 -49.04 -12.13
CA GLN A 206 41.85 -50.49 -12.39
C GLN A 206 40.94 -50.81 -13.60
N GLU A 207 41.35 -51.54 -14.65
CA GLU A 207 42.55 -52.38 -14.93
C GLU A 207 43.07 -52.13 -16.36
#